data_AF-F3PWA9-F1
#
_entry.id   AF-F3PWA9-F1
#
_cell.length_a   1.000
_cell.length_b   1.000
_cell.length_c   1.000
_cell.angle_alpha   90.00
_cell.angle_beta   90.00
_cell.angle_gamma   90.00
#
_symmetry.space_group_name_H-M   'P 1'
#
loop_
_entity.id
_entity.type
_entity.pdbx_description
1 polymer ?
#
loop_
_entity_poly.entity_id
_entity_poly.type
_entity_poly.pdbx_seq_one_letter_code
_entity_poly.pdbx_strand_id
1 'polypeptide(L)'
;MQIKKIMIAGLALTMMTSCRNEFDENGASGSEGDAYMSLSIEMPNVGRGRAIDENGTTSEGTEGEQKITSLKLFVFDATSGKLDNSSKTDFDASELKPGKPSVGTDKTTTYTIPSFKIPGGEKKVLVIVNPLDGKFTDQTNMSEAMTLSETEISTISTDGKFMMTNVNRASDTDGMVTVNVDGTETNPTSVTVSVERVVAKIEDMTENYSIKVKDNQSNDVVEFQKVALINGNTKFYPIMKVKENTGTSNNDYVEDPNFMGQSEITVDDFYSKEFNADTFNDNASDYVKTLSSETSAANALFYTLENTMTKDEQMNAYTTGLYYQAQYKLGGQAGNVYRFEEKLYNYNDLSNAAAGLGLSLDGLSDQSSIGDFANIGVTKYENGVCYYKYWIRHIDNNNSSEMGAMEFAIVRNNHYQMTINSVKGIGENLPTNPDSTDPDEETDSFLDVKVKVLPWVVRQNNIDF
;
A
#
# COMPACT_ATOMS: atom_id res chain seq x y z
N MET A 1 58.73 -68.27 -15.53
CA MET A 1 58.26 -66.86 -15.54
C MET A 1 57.62 -66.61 -14.18
N GLN A 2 58.27 -65.87 -13.26
CA GLN A 2 58.23 -64.40 -13.17
C GLN A 2 56.76 -63.93 -13.10
N ILE A 3 56.19 -63.47 -11.97
CA ILE A 3 56.60 -62.30 -11.16
C ILE A 3 55.94 -62.31 -9.75
N LYS A 4 56.80 -62.03 -8.74
CA LYS A 4 56.70 -61.21 -7.49
C LYS A 4 55.31 -61.00 -6.82
N LYS A 5 55.12 -61.40 -5.55
CA LYS A 5 55.43 -60.68 -4.26
C LYS A 5 54.75 -59.29 -4.17
N ILE A 6 53.94 -58.95 -3.16
CA ILE A 6 54.29 -58.37 -1.82
C ILE A 6 52.95 -58.19 -1.05
N MET A 7 52.72 -58.86 0.10
CA MET A 7 52.78 -58.37 1.51
C MET A 7 51.76 -57.27 1.91
N ILE A 8 50.82 -57.57 2.83
CA ILE A 8 50.81 -57.31 4.30
C ILE A 8 50.08 -56.00 4.67
N ALA A 9 48.99 -56.14 5.46
CA ALA A 9 48.78 -55.54 6.79
C ALA A 9 47.29 -55.26 7.00
N GLY A 10 46.70 -55.92 8.00
CA GLY A 10 45.34 -55.66 8.45
C GLY A 10 45.20 -54.27 9.06
N LEU A 11 44.13 -53.58 8.67
CA LEU A 11 43.69 -52.35 9.30
C LEU A 11 42.65 -52.70 10.36
N ALA A 12 42.92 -52.27 11.59
CA ALA A 12 42.10 -52.48 12.77
C ALA A 12 40.72 -51.79 12.63
N LEU A 13 39.66 -52.56 12.87
CA LEU A 13 38.31 -52.04 13.08
C LEU A 13 38.19 -51.59 14.54
N THR A 14 38.36 -50.29 14.82
CA THR A 14 37.97 -49.72 16.12
C THR A 14 36.47 -49.43 16.09
N MET A 15 35.68 -50.36 16.63
CA MET A 15 34.33 -50.07 17.10
C MET A 15 34.44 -49.12 18.30
N MET A 16 34.07 -47.85 18.14
CA MET A 16 33.77 -47.00 19.28
C MET A 16 32.27 -47.04 19.53
N THR A 17 31.95 -47.75 20.59
CA THR A 17 30.71 -47.69 21.36
C THR A 17 30.50 -46.25 21.84
N SER A 18 29.52 -45.53 21.29
CA SER A 18 28.93 -44.41 22.03
C SER A 18 27.92 -44.98 23.02
N CYS A 19 28.12 -44.66 24.29
CA CYS A 19 27.18 -44.99 25.35
C CYS A 19 25.84 -44.31 25.04
N ARG A 20 24.82 -45.13 24.73
CA ARG A 20 23.43 -44.77 25.01
C ARG A 20 23.24 -44.83 26.51
N ASN A 21 22.81 -43.73 27.11
CA ASN A 21 22.03 -43.81 28.34
C ASN A 21 20.56 -43.78 27.91
N GLU A 22 19.87 -44.90 28.09
CA GLU A 22 18.42 -44.98 28.06
C GLU A 22 17.90 -44.90 29.50
N PHE A 23 16.76 -44.20 29.65
CA PHE A 23 15.89 -44.03 30.81
C PHE A 23 16.34 -43.07 31.92
N ASP A 24 15.80 -41.85 31.84
CA ASP A 24 15.04 -41.28 32.95
C ASP A 24 13.74 -40.66 32.41
N GLU A 25 12.61 -41.31 32.71
CA GLU A 25 11.29 -40.68 32.64
C GLU A 25 11.15 -39.77 33.86
N ASN A 26 11.29 -38.47 33.66
CA ASN A 26 10.58 -37.45 34.44
C ASN A 26 10.68 -36.12 33.72
N GLY A 27 9.52 -35.49 33.48
CA GLY A 27 9.38 -34.26 32.72
C GLY A 27 10.33 -33.16 33.20
N ALA A 28 11.16 -32.69 32.28
CA ALA A 28 11.95 -31.48 32.43
C ALA A 28 11.96 -30.76 31.08
N SER A 29 11.69 -29.46 31.15
CA SER A 29 11.68 -28.48 30.07
C SER A 29 12.82 -28.66 29.06
N GLY A 30 12.51 -28.46 27.78
CA GLY A 30 13.45 -28.51 26.67
C GLY A 30 14.75 -27.80 26.98
N SER A 31 15.87 -28.47 26.71
CA SER A 31 17.20 -27.98 27.08
C SER A 31 17.53 -26.67 26.38
N GLU A 32 17.91 -25.66 27.18
CA GLU A 32 18.55 -24.38 26.80
C GLU A 32 19.95 -24.57 26.18
N GLY A 33 20.10 -25.54 25.26
CA GLY A 33 21.32 -25.82 24.53
C GLY A 33 21.39 -25.06 23.20
N ASP A 34 22.58 -25.04 22.61
CA ASP A 34 22.79 -24.56 21.24
C ASP A 34 22.00 -25.44 20.25
N ALA A 35 21.07 -24.85 19.51
CA ALA A 35 20.32 -25.48 18.43
C ALA A 35 20.55 -24.73 17.11
N TYR A 36 19.95 -25.21 16.02
CA TYR A 36 20.09 -24.62 14.70
C TYR A 36 18.74 -24.52 14.00
N MET A 37 18.57 -23.43 13.26
CA MET A 37 17.42 -23.17 12.42
C MET A 37 17.82 -22.71 11.03
N SER A 38 16.92 -22.87 10.06
CA SER A 38 17.02 -22.27 8.73
C SER A 38 15.70 -21.57 8.42
N LEU A 39 15.75 -20.45 7.69
CA LEU A 39 14.55 -19.68 7.35
C LEU A 39 14.25 -19.80 5.85
N SER A 40 12.96 -19.91 5.53
CA SER A 40 12.40 -19.76 4.20
C SER A 40 11.40 -18.61 4.20
N ILE A 41 11.69 -17.55 3.46
CA ILE A 41 10.82 -16.37 3.35
C ILE A 41 9.95 -16.53 2.12
N GLU A 42 8.64 -16.63 2.32
CA GLU A 42 7.67 -16.80 1.26
C GLU A 42 6.98 -15.48 0.93
N MET A 43 7.10 -15.06 -0.32
CA MET A 43 6.41 -13.88 -0.83
C MET A 43 4.98 -14.18 -1.28
N PRO A 44 4.07 -13.18 -1.28
CA PRO A 44 2.65 -13.39 -1.51
C PRO A 44 2.41 -13.79 -2.98
N ASN A 45 1.81 -14.96 -3.21
CA ASN A 45 1.57 -15.46 -4.57
C ASN A 45 0.26 -16.25 -4.73
N VAL A 46 -0.68 -16.09 -3.78
CA VAL A 46 -2.06 -16.55 -3.90
C VAL A 46 -3.03 -15.42 -3.61
N GLY A 47 -4.12 -15.36 -4.37
CA GLY A 47 -5.18 -14.35 -4.29
C GLY A 47 -6.06 -14.42 -3.03
N ARG A 48 -5.55 -14.91 -1.89
CA ARG A 48 -6.26 -14.85 -0.60
C ARG A 48 -6.08 -13.48 0.10
N GLY A 49 -5.92 -12.43 -0.68
CA GLY A 49 -6.00 -11.05 -0.20
C GLY A 49 -7.46 -10.60 -0.16
N ARG A 50 -7.79 -9.62 0.68
CA ARG A 50 -9.13 -9.01 0.79
C ARG A 50 -9.46 -8.09 -0.38
N ALA A 51 -9.05 -8.46 -1.58
CA ALA A 51 -9.31 -7.72 -2.79
C ALA A 51 -10.74 -7.97 -3.30
N ILE A 52 -11.33 -6.98 -3.99
CA ILE A 52 -12.71 -7.03 -4.47
C ILE A 52 -12.88 -8.00 -5.65
N ASP A 53 -11.87 -8.22 -6.50
CA ASP A 53 -12.09 -9.03 -7.72
C ASP A 53 -12.26 -10.53 -7.39
N GLU A 54 -13.53 -10.93 -7.26
CA GLU A 54 -13.99 -12.30 -6.99
C GLU A 54 -13.63 -13.30 -8.10
N ASN A 55 -13.13 -12.85 -9.25
CA ASN A 55 -12.75 -13.71 -10.37
C ASN A 55 -11.35 -14.32 -10.23
N GLY A 56 -10.64 -14.07 -9.11
CA GLY A 56 -9.30 -14.59 -8.87
C GLY A 56 -8.20 -13.90 -9.70
N THR A 57 -8.49 -12.72 -10.26
CA THR A 57 -7.50 -11.89 -10.94
C THR A 57 -6.51 -11.33 -9.93
N THR A 58 -5.23 -11.34 -10.27
CA THR A 58 -4.15 -10.78 -9.45
C THR A 58 -3.34 -9.77 -10.25
N SER A 59 -2.68 -8.84 -9.57
CA SER A 59 -1.68 -7.98 -10.18
C SER A 59 -0.27 -8.45 -9.83
N GLU A 60 0.53 -8.81 -10.83
CA GLU A 60 1.95 -9.08 -10.62
C GLU A 60 2.71 -7.78 -10.31
N GLY A 61 3.66 -7.86 -9.38
CA GLY A 61 4.60 -6.78 -9.16
C GLY A 61 5.73 -6.70 -10.19
N THR A 62 6.58 -5.69 -10.06
CA THR A 62 7.85 -5.60 -10.81
C THR A 62 8.95 -6.43 -10.15
N GLU A 63 10.08 -6.58 -10.83
CA GLU A 63 11.26 -7.27 -10.27
C GLU A 63 11.81 -6.57 -9.02
N GLY A 64 11.84 -5.23 -8.99
CA GLY A 64 12.29 -4.51 -7.81
C GLY A 64 11.25 -4.44 -6.69
N GLU A 65 9.96 -4.49 -7.02
CA GLU A 65 8.87 -4.59 -6.02
C GLU A 65 8.91 -5.87 -5.20
N GLN A 66 9.67 -6.88 -5.63
CA GLN A 66 9.76 -8.19 -4.97
C GLN A 66 11.20 -8.56 -4.55
N LYS A 67 12.17 -7.67 -4.74
CA LYS A 67 13.57 -7.95 -4.42
C LYS A 67 13.82 -7.84 -2.92
N ILE A 68 14.40 -8.89 -2.34
CA ILE A 68 14.87 -8.89 -0.95
C ILE A 68 16.37 -8.56 -0.96
N THR A 69 16.74 -7.43 -0.35
CA THR A 69 18.14 -6.97 -0.26
C THR A 69 18.72 -7.08 1.14
N SER A 70 17.86 -7.06 2.16
CA SER A 70 18.23 -7.29 3.55
C SER A 70 17.05 -7.85 4.32
N LEU A 71 17.35 -8.46 5.46
CA LEU A 71 16.38 -9.05 6.36
C LEU A 71 16.82 -8.84 7.80
N LYS A 72 15.89 -8.40 8.65
CA LYS A 72 16.04 -8.39 10.10
C LYS A 72 15.13 -9.44 10.73
N LEU A 73 15.69 -10.26 11.59
CA LEU A 73 15.08 -11.36 12.30
C LEU A 73 14.94 -11.00 13.77
N PHE A 74 13.73 -11.19 14.30
CA PHE A 74 13.44 -11.15 15.72
C PHE A 74 12.97 -12.53 16.16
N VAL A 75 13.63 -13.09 17.17
CA VAL A 75 13.24 -14.37 17.77
C VAL A 75 12.95 -14.15 19.24
N PHE A 76 11.72 -14.46 19.66
CA PHE A 76 11.31 -14.34 21.04
C PHE A 76 11.20 -15.73 21.65
N ASP A 77 11.59 -15.86 22.91
CA ASP A 77 11.25 -17.03 23.72
C ASP A 77 9.73 -17.07 23.93
N ALA A 78 9.07 -18.17 23.54
CA ALA A 78 7.61 -18.21 23.51
C ALA A 78 6.98 -18.18 24.91
N THR A 79 7.71 -18.65 25.94
CA THR A 79 7.22 -18.70 27.32
C THR A 79 7.40 -17.36 28.04
N SER A 80 8.60 -16.77 27.94
CA SER A 80 8.93 -15.53 28.65
C SER A 80 8.61 -14.26 27.86
N GLY A 81 8.39 -14.36 26.55
CA GLY A 81 8.18 -13.24 25.64
C GLY A 81 9.43 -12.38 25.42
N LYS A 82 10.59 -12.79 25.93
CA LYS A 82 11.84 -12.03 25.81
C LYS A 82 12.47 -12.24 24.45
N LEU A 83 12.94 -11.15 23.88
CA LEU A 83 13.73 -11.17 22.65
C LEU A 83 15.08 -11.86 22.90
N ASP A 84 15.45 -12.75 21.98
CA ASP A 84 16.72 -13.47 21.95
C ASP A 84 17.68 -12.82 20.93
N ASN A 85 18.60 -12.02 21.44
CA ASN A 85 19.63 -11.34 20.65
C ASN A 85 21.00 -12.01 20.77
N SER A 86 21.05 -13.25 21.27
CA SER A 86 22.31 -13.99 21.38
C SER A 86 22.80 -14.51 20.02
N SER A 87 21.89 -14.55 19.03
CA SER A 87 22.12 -15.03 17.68
C SER A 87 22.19 -13.91 16.65
N LYS A 88 22.59 -14.28 15.43
CA LYS A 88 22.60 -13.38 14.28
C LYS A 88 21.16 -12.96 13.93
N THR A 89 20.92 -11.65 13.87
CA THR A 89 19.61 -11.03 13.60
C THR A 89 19.52 -10.37 12.23
N ASP A 90 20.63 -9.93 11.64
CA ASP A 90 20.63 -9.16 10.40
C ASP A 90 21.30 -9.97 9.27
N PHE A 91 20.65 -10.06 8.12
CA PHE A 91 21.10 -10.82 6.96
C PHE A 91 21.07 -9.94 5.71
N ASP A 92 22.18 -9.93 4.97
CA ASP A 92 22.30 -9.16 3.73
C ASP A 92 22.02 -10.04 2.49
N ALA A 93 21.84 -9.38 1.34
CA ALA A 93 21.57 -10.04 0.06
C ALA A 93 22.52 -11.20 -0.30
N SER A 94 23.78 -11.17 0.14
CA SER A 94 24.77 -12.22 -0.13
C SER A 94 24.51 -13.53 0.61
N GLU A 95 23.72 -13.48 1.69
CA GLU A 95 23.38 -14.62 2.53
C GLU A 95 22.02 -15.23 2.18
N LEU A 96 21.21 -14.46 1.46
CA LEU A 96 19.90 -14.85 0.98
C LEU A 96 20.05 -15.64 -0.32
N LYS A 97 19.61 -16.89 -0.31
CA LYS A 97 19.63 -17.75 -1.51
C LYS A 97 18.24 -17.77 -2.14
N PRO A 98 18.03 -17.10 -3.30
CA PRO A 98 16.76 -17.15 -3.99
C PRO A 98 16.49 -18.57 -4.50
N GLY A 99 15.33 -19.11 -4.16
CA GLY A 99 14.78 -20.35 -4.69
C GLY A 99 13.86 -20.07 -5.87
N LYS A 100 13.79 -21.01 -6.82
CA LYS A 100 12.79 -20.93 -7.89
C LYS A 100 11.39 -21.02 -7.28
N PRO A 101 10.39 -20.33 -7.85
CA PRO A 101 9.01 -20.56 -7.47
C PRO A 101 8.65 -22.06 -7.62
N SER A 102 8.15 -22.67 -6.55
CA SER A 102 7.70 -24.08 -6.57
C SER A 102 6.65 -24.29 -7.66
N VAL A 103 6.76 -25.34 -8.47
CA VAL A 103 5.84 -25.57 -9.61
C VAL A 103 4.49 -26.12 -9.11
N GLY A 104 3.43 -25.30 -9.12
CA GLY A 104 2.05 -25.65 -8.71
C GLY A 104 1.08 -24.45 -8.89
N THR A 105 -0.18 -24.56 -8.45
CA THR A 105 -1.17 -23.46 -8.51
C THR A 105 -0.90 -22.33 -7.51
N ASP A 106 -0.13 -22.62 -6.46
CA ASP A 106 0.19 -21.70 -5.36
C ASP A 106 1.73 -21.56 -5.26
N LYS A 107 2.40 -21.13 -6.34
CA LYS A 107 3.87 -20.96 -6.31
C LYS A 107 4.22 -19.91 -5.24
N THR A 108 5.43 -19.79 -4.73
CA THR A 108 5.89 -18.60 -3.99
C THR A 108 7.36 -18.43 -4.32
N THR A 109 7.84 -17.20 -4.50
CA THR A 109 9.30 -17.00 -4.51
C THR A 109 9.78 -17.16 -3.07
N THR A 110 10.75 -18.05 -2.89
CA THR A 110 11.32 -18.33 -1.58
C THR A 110 12.74 -17.78 -1.51
N TYR A 111 13.06 -16.99 -0.49
CA TYR A 111 14.46 -16.72 -0.14
C TYR A 111 14.84 -17.57 1.06
N THR A 112 15.95 -18.28 0.97
CA THR A 112 16.41 -19.16 2.05
C THR A 112 17.63 -18.59 2.75
N ILE A 113 17.60 -18.60 4.07
CA ILE A 113 18.76 -18.38 4.93
C ILE A 113 19.23 -19.79 5.37
N PRO A 114 20.47 -20.18 5.02
CA PRO A 114 21.03 -21.46 5.45
C PRO A 114 21.09 -21.61 6.97
N SER A 115 21.36 -22.83 7.44
CA SER A 115 21.51 -23.16 8.86
C SER A 115 22.33 -22.12 9.63
N PHE A 116 21.76 -21.60 10.72
CA PHE A 116 22.44 -20.74 11.68
C PHE A 116 22.07 -21.12 13.11
N LYS A 117 22.98 -20.78 14.04
CA LYS A 117 22.91 -21.17 15.44
C LYS A 117 21.92 -20.30 16.21
N ILE A 118 21.11 -20.91 17.07
CA ILE A 118 20.15 -20.24 17.95
C ILE A 118 19.88 -21.04 19.22
N PRO A 119 19.54 -20.41 20.37
CA PRO A 119 19.08 -21.15 21.53
C PRO A 119 17.87 -22.03 21.23
N GLY A 120 17.89 -23.27 21.72
CA GLY A 120 16.78 -24.21 21.57
C GLY A 120 15.53 -23.83 22.36
N GLY A 121 14.47 -24.60 22.14
CA GLY A 121 13.17 -24.46 22.81
C GLY A 121 12.08 -23.83 21.95
N GLU A 122 10.94 -23.54 22.56
CA GLU A 122 9.79 -22.95 21.86
C GLU A 122 10.00 -21.44 21.63
N LYS A 123 9.94 -21.03 20.38
CA LYS A 123 10.23 -19.67 19.91
C LYS A 123 9.09 -19.09 19.10
N LYS A 124 9.02 -17.75 19.05
CA LYS A 124 8.20 -16.97 18.12
C LYS A 124 9.10 -16.17 17.19
N VAL A 125 8.87 -16.29 15.90
CA VAL A 125 9.73 -15.75 14.85
C VAL A 125 9.01 -14.65 14.06
N LEU A 126 9.66 -13.50 13.96
CA LEU A 126 9.22 -12.34 13.19
C LEU A 126 10.34 -11.88 12.25
N VAL A 127 9.96 -11.53 11.03
CA VAL A 127 10.88 -11.09 9.99
C VAL A 127 10.45 -9.72 9.48
N ILE A 128 11.44 -8.86 9.25
CA ILE A 128 11.29 -7.63 8.48
C ILE A 128 12.22 -7.71 7.28
N VAL A 129 11.63 -7.75 6.09
CA VAL A 129 12.34 -7.69 4.81
C VAL A 129 12.55 -6.22 4.45
N ASN A 130 13.75 -5.90 3.94
CA ASN A 130 14.16 -4.54 3.59
C ASN A 130 13.78 -3.52 4.68
N PRO A 131 14.18 -3.74 5.95
CA PRO A 131 13.85 -2.83 7.04
C PRO A 131 14.41 -1.43 6.76
N LEU A 132 13.67 -0.41 7.22
CA LEU A 132 14.17 0.96 7.22
C LEU A 132 15.34 1.09 8.20
N ASP A 133 16.46 1.61 7.72
CA ASP A 133 17.72 1.68 8.47
C ASP A 133 17.53 2.38 9.83
N GLY A 134 17.92 1.70 10.91
CA GLY A 134 17.90 2.24 12.28
C GLY A 134 16.53 2.32 12.94
N LYS A 135 15.41 2.08 12.24
CA LYS A 135 14.06 2.11 12.85
C LYS A 135 13.70 0.87 13.64
N PHE A 136 14.19 -0.28 13.19
CA PHE A 136 13.92 -1.58 13.79
C PHE A 136 15.09 -2.02 14.64
N THR A 137 14.90 -1.95 15.95
CA THR A 137 15.90 -2.26 16.97
C THR A 137 15.35 -3.28 17.95
N ASP A 138 16.22 -3.81 18.80
CA ASP A 138 15.86 -4.75 19.86
C ASP A 138 14.85 -4.21 20.89
N GLN A 139 14.63 -2.90 20.90
CA GLN A 139 13.68 -2.21 21.78
C GLN A 139 12.35 -1.90 21.08
N THR A 140 12.23 -2.18 19.78
CA THR A 140 11.02 -1.88 19.00
C THR A 140 9.89 -2.81 19.43
N ASN A 141 8.78 -2.23 19.91
CA ASN A 141 7.57 -3.00 20.20
C ASN A 141 6.76 -3.21 18.91
N MET A 142 6.83 -4.41 18.35
CA MET A 142 6.20 -4.75 17.07
C MET A 142 4.66 -4.86 17.14
N SER A 143 4.07 -4.79 18.34
CA SER A 143 2.61 -4.76 18.56
C SER A 143 2.01 -3.34 18.59
N GLU A 144 2.88 -2.33 18.67
CA GLU A 144 2.49 -0.91 18.75
C GLU A 144 2.55 -0.22 17.38
N ALA A 145 1.83 0.90 17.30
CA ALA A 145 1.83 1.73 16.10
C ALA A 145 3.21 2.39 15.93
N MET A 146 3.65 2.50 14.69
CA MET A 146 4.84 3.25 14.32
C MET A 146 4.47 4.39 13.38
N THR A 147 5.25 5.47 13.44
CA THR A 147 5.11 6.63 12.56
C THR A 147 6.30 6.72 11.61
N LEU A 148 6.01 6.93 10.32
CA LEU A 148 6.97 7.19 9.26
C LEU A 148 6.65 8.54 8.62
N SER A 149 7.69 9.31 8.31
CA SER A 149 7.58 10.47 7.44
C SER A 149 7.30 10.06 5.99
N GLU A 150 6.81 10.99 5.18
CA GLU A 150 6.59 10.79 3.74
C GLU A 150 7.86 10.27 3.03
N THR A 151 9.04 10.83 3.35
CA THR A 151 10.33 10.39 2.80
C THR A 151 10.68 8.96 3.20
N GLU A 152 10.38 8.57 4.44
CA GLU A 152 10.58 7.20 4.91
C GLU A 152 9.65 6.22 4.20
N ILE A 153 8.39 6.61 3.97
CA ILE A 153 7.41 5.84 3.19
C ILE A 153 7.91 5.65 1.76
N SER A 154 8.33 6.72 1.09
CA SER A 154 8.94 6.68 -0.26
C SER A 154 10.16 5.74 -0.31
N THR A 155 11.00 5.77 0.73
CA THR A 155 12.18 4.91 0.85
C THR A 155 11.81 3.43 0.94
N ILE A 156 10.83 3.07 1.77
CA ILE A 156 10.38 1.68 1.93
C ILE A 156 9.48 1.18 0.80
N SER A 157 9.18 2.03 -0.19
CA SER A 157 8.44 1.69 -1.41
C SER A 157 9.22 2.00 -2.69
N THR A 158 10.55 2.13 -2.58
CA THR A 158 11.43 2.32 -3.74
C THR A 158 11.79 0.97 -4.36
N ASP A 159 12.04 0.97 -5.68
CA ASP A 159 12.50 -0.21 -6.42
C ASP A 159 13.67 -0.92 -5.70
N GLY A 160 13.47 -2.20 -5.39
CA GLY A 160 14.44 -3.01 -4.69
C GLY A 160 14.45 -2.89 -3.15
N LYS A 161 13.60 -2.06 -2.58
CA LYS A 161 13.58 -1.71 -1.14
C LYS A 161 12.23 -1.86 -0.47
N PHE A 162 11.27 -2.52 -1.12
CA PHE A 162 9.94 -2.73 -0.56
C PHE A 162 10.00 -3.44 0.79
N MET A 163 9.60 -2.74 1.85
CA MET A 163 9.54 -3.31 3.19
C MET A 163 8.39 -4.31 3.28
N MET A 164 8.68 -5.48 3.84
CA MET A 164 7.68 -6.52 4.07
C MET A 164 7.79 -7.08 5.48
N THR A 165 6.66 -7.54 6.01
CA THR A 165 6.54 -8.10 7.36
C THR A 165 5.71 -9.37 7.32
N ASN A 166 5.74 -10.16 8.40
CA ASN A 166 4.92 -11.36 8.52
C ASN A 166 3.45 -11.12 8.11
N VAL A 167 2.90 -12.05 7.35
CA VAL A 167 1.47 -12.11 7.05
C VAL A 167 0.71 -12.41 8.33
N ASN A 168 -0.26 -11.56 8.65
CA ASN A 168 -1.26 -11.84 9.68
C ASN A 168 -2.66 -11.72 9.08
N ARG A 169 -3.50 -12.74 9.31
CA ARG A 169 -4.90 -12.79 8.82
C ARG A 169 -5.90 -13.14 9.90
N ALA A 170 -5.43 -13.36 11.13
CA ALA A 170 -6.26 -13.80 12.24
C ALA A 170 -6.34 -12.71 13.30
N SER A 171 -7.54 -12.51 13.83
CA SER A 171 -7.80 -11.66 14.99
C SER A 171 -7.08 -12.20 16.23
N ASP A 172 -6.71 -11.29 17.14
CA ASP A 172 -6.12 -11.61 18.45
C ASP A 172 -4.84 -12.46 18.41
N THR A 173 -4.08 -12.38 17.32
CA THR A 173 -2.76 -13.02 17.19
C THR A 173 -1.63 -11.99 17.14
N ASP A 174 -0.43 -12.41 17.51
CA ASP A 174 0.79 -11.60 17.38
C ASP A 174 1.41 -11.64 15.98
N GLY A 175 0.82 -12.40 15.03
CA GLY A 175 1.33 -12.58 13.67
C GLY A 175 2.71 -13.24 13.56
N MET A 176 3.25 -13.79 14.65
CA MET A 176 4.56 -14.44 14.67
C MET A 176 4.44 -15.94 14.39
N VAL A 177 5.50 -16.52 13.80
CA VAL A 177 5.55 -17.98 13.58
C VAL A 177 6.04 -18.66 14.84
N THR A 178 5.20 -19.51 15.46
CA THR A 178 5.60 -20.32 16.62
C THR A 178 6.26 -21.61 16.18
N VAL A 179 7.41 -21.95 16.76
CA VAL A 179 8.20 -23.14 16.40
C VAL A 179 8.97 -23.68 17.61
N ASN A 180 9.04 -25.00 17.76
CA ASN A 180 9.99 -25.63 18.69
C ASN A 180 11.32 -25.88 17.98
N VAL A 181 12.38 -25.21 18.44
CA VAL A 181 13.72 -25.30 17.84
C VAL A 181 14.56 -26.35 18.58
N ASP A 182 14.82 -27.46 17.92
CA ASP A 182 15.63 -28.58 18.42
C ASP A 182 16.61 -29.15 17.37
N GLY A 183 16.67 -28.51 16.20
CA GLY A 183 17.52 -28.91 15.08
C GLY A 183 19.02 -28.81 15.34
N THR A 184 19.78 -29.56 14.53
CA THR A 184 21.24 -29.62 14.58
C THR A 184 21.86 -28.86 13.41
N GLU A 185 23.16 -28.59 13.46
CA GLU A 185 23.85 -27.84 12.39
C GLU A 185 23.64 -28.44 10.99
N THR A 186 23.65 -29.76 10.89
CA THR A 186 23.47 -30.50 9.63
C THR A 186 22.02 -30.84 9.31
N ASN A 187 21.10 -30.71 10.27
CA ASN A 187 19.67 -30.91 10.11
C ASN A 187 18.90 -29.85 10.94
N PRO A 188 18.90 -28.59 10.48
CA PRO A 188 18.32 -27.49 11.23
C PRO A 188 16.79 -27.57 11.27
N THR A 189 16.20 -26.92 12.27
CA THR A 189 14.75 -26.70 12.31
C THR A 189 14.36 -25.78 11.16
N SER A 190 13.57 -26.26 10.20
CA SER A 190 13.13 -25.46 9.06
C SER A 190 11.93 -24.61 9.45
N VAL A 191 12.06 -23.29 9.29
CA VAL A 191 11.00 -22.32 9.60
C VAL A 191 10.63 -21.56 8.33
N THR A 192 9.34 -21.58 8.00
CA THR A 192 8.79 -20.81 6.88
C THR A 192 8.06 -19.59 7.43
N VAL A 193 8.35 -18.42 6.87
CA VAL A 193 7.70 -17.15 7.22
C VAL A 193 7.14 -16.52 5.96
N SER A 194 5.82 -16.47 5.84
CA SER A 194 5.15 -15.73 4.76
C SER A 194 5.17 -14.23 5.10
N VAL A 195 5.51 -13.39 4.11
CA VAL A 195 5.59 -11.94 4.26
C VAL A 195 4.72 -11.22 3.25
N GLU A 196 4.38 -9.97 3.54
CA GLU A 196 3.67 -9.07 2.63
C GLU A 196 4.15 -7.64 2.75
N ARG A 197 3.98 -6.85 1.68
CA ARG A 197 4.36 -5.45 1.65
C ARG A 197 3.55 -4.65 2.67
N VAL A 198 4.20 -3.72 3.35
CA VAL A 198 3.53 -2.83 4.33
C VAL A 198 2.79 -1.66 3.66
N VAL A 199 3.03 -1.44 2.37
CA VAL A 199 2.38 -0.43 1.54
C VAL A 199 1.36 -1.04 0.58
N ALA A 200 0.41 -0.24 0.11
CA ALA A 200 -0.43 -0.52 -1.03
C ALA A 200 0.09 0.19 -2.29
N LYS A 201 -0.36 -0.28 -3.45
CA LYS A 201 -0.07 0.29 -4.77
C LYS A 201 -1.33 0.94 -5.34
N ILE A 202 -1.27 2.19 -5.77
CA ILE A 202 -2.39 2.92 -6.37
C ILE A 202 -1.95 3.42 -7.75
N GLU A 203 -2.63 3.00 -8.81
CA GLU A 203 -2.26 3.30 -10.19
C GLU A 203 -3.46 3.82 -10.98
N ASP A 204 -3.30 4.97 -11.63
CA ASP A 204 -4.29 5.49 -12.60
C ASP A 204 -4.04 4.87 -13.97
N MET A 205 -4.95 3.99 -14.38
CA MET A 205 -4.93 3.23 -15.63
C MET A 205 -5.70 3.95 -16.77
N THR A 206 -6.08 5.22 -16.61
CA THR A 206 -6.82 5.96 -17.62
C THR A 206 -5.96 6.19 -18.86
N GLU A 207 -6.37 5.65 -20.00
CA GLU A 207 -5.62 5.77 -21.27
C GLU A 207 -5.84 7.10 -21.99
N ASN A 208 -7.05 7.69 -21.83
CA ASN A 208 -7.41 8.96 -22.45
C ASN A 208 -7.99 9.91 -21.40
N TYR A 209 -7.21 10.93 -21.08
CA TYR A 209 -7.55 11.96 -20.10
C TYR A 209 -8.39 13.10 -20.67
N SER A 210 -8.74 13.06 -21.97
CA SER A 210 -9.66 13.99 -22.61
C SER A 210 -11.06 13.39 -22.66
N ILE A 211 -11.90 13.76 -21.69
CA ILE A 211 -13.21 13.14 -21.44
C ILE A 211 -14.31 14.15 -21.75
N LYS A 212 -15.27 13.76 -22.59
CA LYS A 212 -16.46 14.56 -22.85
C LYS A 212 -17.35 14.59 -21.61
N VAL A 213 -17.88 15.76 -21.29
CA VAL A 213 -18.83 15.92 -20.19
C VAL A 213 -20.09 15.11 -20.50
N LYS A 214 -20.47 14.25 -19.54
CA LYS A 214 -21.60 13.34 -19.67
C LYS A 214 -22.91 14.12 -19.79
N ASP A 215 -23.81 13.63 -20.65
CA ASP A 215 -25.16 14.18 -20.86
C ASP A 215 -25.20 15.68 -21.23
N ASN A 216 -24.07 16.21 -21.72
CA ASN A 216 -23.92 17.61 -22.11
C ASN A 216 -24.07 17.81 -23.63
N GLN A 217 -24.98 18.72 -24.02
CA GLN A 217 -25.24 19.06 -25.42
C GLN A 217 -24.25 20.07 -26.01
N SER A 218 -23.41 20.69 -25.18
CA SER A 218 -22.50 21.78 -25.54
C SER A 218 -21.14 21.31 -26.07
N ASN A 219 -20.90 19.98 -26.19
CA ASN A 219 -19.59 19.40 -26.55
C ASN A 219 -18.44 19.80 -25.62
N ASP A 220 -18.73 20.06 -24.35
CA ASP A 220 -17.70 20.38 -23.37
C ASP A 220 -16.78 19.18 -23.11
N VAL A 221 -15.52 19.48 -22.80
CA VAL A 221 -14.48 18.48 -22.56
C VAL A 221 -13.72 18.83 -21.29
N VAL A 222 -13.41 17.82 -20.48
CA VAL A 222 -12.46 17.93 -19.37
C VAL A 222 -11.18 17.21 -19.78
N GLU A 223 -10.07 17.93 -19.75
CA GLU A 223 -8.74 17.38 -20.00
C GLU A 223 -7.98 17.30 -18.68
N PHE A 224 -7.88 16.10 -18.11
CA PHE A 224 -7.11 15.85 -16.89
C PHE A 224 -5.61 15.94 -17.17
N GLN A 225 -4.89 16.68 -16.33
CA GLN A 225 -3.49 17.04 -16.59
C GLN A 225 -2.55 16.56 -15.49
N LYS A 226 -3.01 16.57 -14.23
CA LYS A 226 -2.22 16.15 -13.08
C LYS A 226 -3.12 15.46 -12.07
N VAL A 227 -2.51 14.59 -11.27
CA VAL A 227 -3.16 13.93 -10.14
C VAL A 227 -2.24 13.96 -8.94
N ALA A 228 -2.81 14.19 -7.76
CA ALA A 228 -2.13 14.08 -6.49
C ALA A 228 -2.69 12.93 -5.66
N LEU A 229 -1.86 12.19 -4.94
CA LEU A 229 -2.32 11.38 -3.81
C LEU A 229 -2.80 12.33 -2.70
N ILE A 230 -3.93 12.06 -2.08
CA ILE A 230 -4.45 12.84 -0.95
C ILE A 230 -4.61 11.95 0.29
N ASN A 231 -4.27 12.49 1.46
CA ASN A 231 -4.33 11.83 2.77
C ASN A 231 -3.60 10.47 2.80
N GLY A 232 -2.30 10.46 2.50
CA GLY A 232 -1.48 9.28 2.72
C GLY A 232 -1.20 9.09 4.22
N ASN A 233 -1.40 7.90 4.77
CA ASN A 233 -1.22 7.65 6.19
C ASN A 233 0.28 7.66 6.56
N THR A 234 0.63 8.22 7.73
CA THR A 234 1.99 8.18 8.30
C THR A 234 2.15 7.11 9.38
N LYS A 235 1.05 6.54 9.86
CA LYS A 235 1.06 5.53 10.93
C LYS A 235 0.69 4.16 10.39
N PHE A 236 1.33 3.13 10.93
CA PHE A 236 0.97 1.75 10.65
C PHE A 236 1.37 0.83 11.80
N TYR A 237 0.74 -0.33 11.88
CA TYR A 237 1.27 -1.45 12.65
C TYR A 237 2.25 -2.26 11.79
N PRO A 238 3.47 -2.56 12.26
CA PRO A 238 4.39 -3.38 11.48
C PRO A 238 3.82 -4.77 11.23
N ILE A 239 3.13 -5.36 12.21
CA ILE A 239 2.34 -6.58 12.00
C ILE A 239 0.88 -6.15 11.79
N MET A 240 0.28 -6.55 10.67
CA MET A 240 -1.12 -6.23 10.37
C MET A 240 -2.02 -6.68 11.54
N LYS A 241 -2.94 -5.80 11.95
CA LYS A 241 -4.00 -6.16 12.90
C LYS A 241 -5.27 -6.46 12.14
N VAL A 242 -5.93 -7.53 12.57
CA VAL A 242 -7.20 -7.99 12.01
C VAL A 242 -8.23 -8.00 13.11
N LYS A 243 -9.43 -7.52 12.81
CA LYS A 243 -10.56 -7.50 13.73
C LYS A 243 -11.77 -8.18 13.09
N GLU A 244 -12.44 -9.05 13.83
CA GLU A 244 -13.64 -9.71 13.32
C GLU A 244 -14.72 -8.69 12.98
N ASN A 245 -15.32 -8.85 11.79
CA ASN A 245 -16.48 -8.05 11.43
C ASN A 245 -17.75 -8.72 11.93
N THR A 246 -18.25 -8.27 13.07
CA THR A 246 -19.48 -8.82 13.68
C THR A 246 -20.74 -8.69 12.81
N GLY A 247 -20.71 -7.90 11.73
CA GLY A 247 -21.83 -7.69 10.80
C GLY A 247 -21.82 -8.56 9.54
N THR A 248 -20.69 -9.16 9.16
CA THR A 248 -20.58 -10.04 7.98
C THR A 248 -19.54 -11.14 8.20
N SER A 249 -19.91 -12.40 7.98
CA SER A 249 -19.06 -13.58 8.29
C SER A 249 -17.86 -13.79 7.36
N ASN A 250 -17.67 -12.92 6.36
CA ASN A 250 -16.73 -13.17 5.26
C ASN A 250 -15.64 -12.09 5.11
N ASN A 251 -15.76 -10.94 5.79
CA ASN A 251 -14.84 -9.81 5.62
C ASN A 251 -14.42 -9.23 6.97
N ASP A 252 -13.37 -9.79 7.57
CA ASP A 252 -12.73 -9.16 8.74
C ASP A 252 -12.21 -7.76 8.38
N TYR A 253 -12.16 -6.88 9.39
CA TYR A 253 -11.52 -5.57 9.29
C TYR A 253 -10.00 -5.70 9.33
N VAL A 254 -9.31 -4.85 8.58
CA VAL A 254 -7.91 -4.54 8.86
C VAL A 254 -7.92 -3.27 9.69
N GLU A 255 -7.15 -3.28 10.78
CA GLU A 255 -7.09 -2.18 11.74
C GLU A 255 -5.72 -1.52 11.64
N ASP A 256 -5.71 -0.27 11.20
CA ASP A 256 -4.56 0.62 11.29
C ASP A 256 -4.60 1.46 12.58
N PRO A 257 -3.58 2.29 12.86
CA PRO A 257 -3.58 3.13 14.05
C PRO A 257 -4.61 4.27 14.07
N ASN A 258 -5.24 4.60 12.93
CA ASN A 258 -6.20 5.69 12.77
C ASN A 258 -7.63 5.18 12.55
N PHE A 259 -7.88 3.91 12.89
CA PHE A 259 -9.10 3.18 12.56
C PHE A 259 -10.38 3.75 13.19
N MET A 260 -10.24 4.42 14.34
CA MET A 260 -11.31 5.06 15.10
C MET A 260 -10.80 6.32 15.80
N GLY A 261 -11.73 7.18 16.21
CA GLY A 261 -11.43 8.35 17.05
C GLY A 261 -10.78 9.48 16.28
N GLN A 262 -11.14 9.64 15.00
CA GLN A 262 -10.61 10.70 14.17
C GLN A 262 -11.14 12.06 14.65
N SER A 263 -10.29 13.08 14.53
CA SER A 263 -10.57 14.46 14.95
C SER A 263 -9.67 15.43 14.19
N GLU A 264 -9.86 16.74 14.34
CA GLU A 264 -8.98 17.73 13.71
C GLU A 264 -7.49 17.51 14.05
N ILE A 265 -7.18 16.92 15.21
CA ILE A 265 -5.81 16.60 15.62
C ILE A 265 -5.24 15.43 14.81
N THR A 266 -6.03 14.41 14.51
CA THR A 266 -5.55 13.22 13.78
C THR A 266 -5.34 13.49 12.29
N VAL A 267 -5.80 14.64 11.77
CA VAL A 267 -5.41 15.12 10.43
C VAL A 267 -3.88 15.23 10.32
N ASP A 268 -3.17 15.45 11.44
CA ASP A 268 -1.71 15.47 11.48
C ASP A 268 -1.05 14.12 11.21
N ASP A 269 -1.80 13.02 11.26
CA ASP A 269 -1.31 11.68 10.98
C ASP A 269 -1.26 11.35 9.49
N PHE A 270 -1.63 12.30 8.62
CA PHE A 270 -1.60 12.16 7.17
C PHE A 270 -0.60 13.12 6.51
N TYR A 271 -0.03 12.73 5.38
CA TYR A 271 0.69 13.61 4.46
C TYR A 271 -0.16 13.89 3.21
N SER A 272 0.22 14.92 2.44
CA SER A 272 -0.55 15.38 1.28
C SER A 272 -2.02 15.67 1.58
N LYS A 273 -2.25 16.62 2.49
CA LYS A 273 -3.60 17.01 2.99
C LYS A 273 -3.92 18.50 2.79
N GLU A 274 -2.90 19.30 2.47
CA GLU A 274 -3.03 20.72 2.21
C GLU A 274 -2.84 21.00 0.72
N PHE A 275 -3.84 21.63 0.09
CA PHE A 275 -3.85 21.87 -1.34
C PHE A 275 -4.10 23.34 -1.63
N ASN A 276 -3.23 23.89 -2.47
CA ASN A 276 -3.39 25.19 -3.10
C ASN A 276 -2.97 25.08 -4.57
N ALA A 277 -3.06 26.17 -5.32
CA ALA A 277 -2.72 26.16 -6.75
C ALA A 277 -1.24 25.79 -7.01
N ASP A 278 -0.33 26.12 -6.09
CA ASP A 278 1.10 25.81 -6.20
C ASP A 278 1.40 24.33 -5.93
N THR A 279 0.57 23.62 -5.15
CA THR A 279 0.71 22.18 -4.91
C THR A 279 0.84 21.40 -6.21
N PHE A 280 0.00 21.72 -7.20
CA PHE A 280 0.03 21.05 -8.50
C PHE A 280 1.16 21.52 -9.42
N ASN A 281 1.89 22.57 -9.07
CA ASN A 281 3.02 23.10 -9.86
C ASN A 281 4.38 22.59 -9.36
N ASP A 282 4.40 21.84 -8.26
CA ASP A 282 5.62 21.26 -7.71
C ASP A 282 6.06 20.02 -8.49
N ASN A 283 7.01 20.21 -9.41
CA ASN A 283 7.59 19.12 -10.19
C ASN A 283 8.54 18.21 -9.38
N ALA A 284 8.85 18.56 -8.13
CA ALA A 284 9.68 17.74 -7.23
C ALA A 284 8.83 16.89 -6.27
N SER A 285 7.50 17.02 -6.29
CA SER A 285 6.60 16.27 -5.42
C SER A 285 6.57 14.78 -5.78
N ASP A 286 6.73 13.92 -4.77
CA ASP A 286 6.55 12.48 -4.91
C ASP A 286 5.06 12.09 -4.98
N TYR A 287 4.18 12.94 -4.48
CA TYR A 287 2.73 12.72 -4.42
C TYR A 287 1.92 13.43 -5.51
N VAL A 288 2.54 14.23 -6.39
CA VAL A 288 1.89 14.80 -7.59
C VAL A 288 2.51 14.20 -8.86
N LYS A 289 1.68 13.73 -9.80
CA LYS A 289 2.11 13.15 -11.09
C LYS A 289 1.41 13.85 -12.25
N THR A 290 2.15 14.00 -13.34
CA THR A 290 1.58 14.43 -14.63
C THR A 290 0.83 13.28 -15.28
N LEU A 291 -0.30 13.59 -15.89
CA LEU A 291 -1.12 12.67 -16.67
C LEU A 291 -0.85 12.85 -18.15
N SER A 292 -0.77 11.76 -18.89
CA SER A 292 -0.53 11.77 -20.34
C SER A 292 -1.30 10.67 -21.03
N SER A 293 -1.92 10.99 -22.17
CA SER A 293 -2.61 10.03 -23.03
C SER A 293 -1.68 9.47 -24.13
N GLU A 294 -0.38 9.72 -24.04
CA GLU A 294 0.59 9.13 -24.95
C GLU A 294 0.75 7.63 -24.65
N THR A 295 0.73 6.79 -25.70
CA THR A 295 0.77 5.32 -25.57
C THR A 295 1.96 4.78 -24.79
N SER A 296 3.06 5.52 -24.72
CA SER A 296 4.30 5.12 -24.02
C SER A 296 4.51 5.80 -22.67
N ALA A 297 3.57 6.66 -22.25
CA ALA A 297 3.68 7.33 -20.96
C ALA A 297 3.49 6.33 -19.83
N ALA A 298 4.25 6.51 -18.74
CA ALA A 298 4.01 5.75 -17.53
C ALA A 298 2.71 6.25 -16.86
N ASN A 299 1.95 5.32 -16.31
CA ASN A 299 0.78 5.64 -15.50
C ASN A 299 1.18 6.41 -14.24
N ALA A 300 0.28 7.25 -13.74
CA ALA A 300 0.46 7.86 -12.43
C ALA A 300 0.37 6.77 -11.36
N LEU A 301 1.47 6.59 -10.62
CA LEU A 301 1.65 5.50 -9.68
C LEU A 301 2.09 6.04 -8.31
N PHE A 302 1.40 5.58 -7.27
CA PHE A 302 1.65 5.93 -5.88
C PHE A 302 1.78 4.68 -5.02
N TYR A 303 2.60 4.81 -3.98
CA TYR A 303 2.64 3.87 -2.87
C TYR A 303 2.34 4.61 -1.59
N THR A 304 1.54 4.00 -0.73
CA THR A 304 1.18 4.59 0.56
C THR A 304 0.95 3.50 1.59
N LEU A 305 1.04 3.85 2.86
CA LEU A 305 0.71 2.94 3.95
C LEU A 305 -0.78 2.60 3.93
N GLU A 306 -1.11 1.53 4.64
CA GLU A 306 -2.50 1.18 4.95
C GLU A 306 -3.24 2.36 5.61
N ASN A 307 -4.48 2.58 5.18
CA ASN A 307 -5.39 3.57 5.72
C ASN A 307 -6.79 2.97 5.79
N THR A 308 -7.22 2.57 6.98
CA THR A 308 -8.48 1.83 7.18
C THR A 308 -9.27 2.48 8.30
N MET A 309 -10.59 2.42 8.25
CA MET A 309 -11.42 3.06 9.27
C MET A 309 -12.76 2.35 9.43
N THR A 310 -13.41 2.57 10.57
CA THR A 310 -14.79 2.11 10.77
C THR A 310 -15.78 2.90 9.90
N LYS A 311 -16.99 2.37 9.72
CA LYS A 311 -18.04 2.97 8.89
C LYS A 311 -18.25 4.47 9.17
N ASP A 312 -18.31 4.85 10.44
CA ASP A 312 -18.64 6.22 10.87
C ASP A 312 -17.44 7.18 10.84
N GLU A 313 -16.25 6.67 10.50
CA GLU A 313 -14.98 7.43 10.46
C GLU A 313 -14.51 7.63 9.01
N GLN A 314 -15.32 7.29 8.00
CA GLN A 314 -15.01 7.50 6.58
C GLN A 314 -15.38 8.93 6.18
N MET A 315 -14.45 9.87 6.43
CA MET A 315 -14.60 11.30 6.16
C MET A 315 -13.44 11.84 5.31
N ASN A 316 -13.73 12.89 4.55
CA ASN A 316 -12.87 13.47 3.52
C ASN A 316 -11.44 13.79 4.05
N ALA A 317 -11.27 14.26 5.29
CA ALA A 317 -9.95 14.61 5.85
C ALA A 317 -9.05 13.43 6.23
N TYR A 318 -9.58 12.21 6.26
CA TYR A 318 -8.85 11.04 6.76
C TYR A 318 -8.72 9.94 5.73
N THR A 319 -9.57 9.94 4.72
CA THR A 319 -9.61 8.91 3.69
C THR A 319 -8.60 9.16 2.58
N THR A 320 -7.84 8.14 2.19
CA THR A 320 -6.91 8.26 1.06
C THR A 320 -7.67 8.37 -0.26
N GLY A 321 -7.25 9.31 -1.10
CA GLY A 321 -7.89 9.57 -2.39
C GLY A 321 -6.90 9.96 -3.48
N LEU A 322 -7.46 10.35 -4.62
CA LEU A 322 -6.77 11.03 -5.70
C LEU A 322 -7.41 12.42 -5.94
N TYR A 323 -6.58 13.45 -6.03
CA TYR A 323 -7.02 14.82 -6.32
C TYR A 323 -6.52 15.24 -7.70
N TYR A 324 -7.45 15.38 -8.65
CA TYR A 324 -7.15 15.68 -10.03
C TYR A 324 -7.21 17.18 -10.32
N GLN A 325 -6.23 17.68 -11.07
CA GLN A 325 -6.30 18.96 -11.76
C GLN A 325 -6.59 18.72 -13.24
N ALA A 326 -7.52 19.49 -13.80
CA ALA A 326 -7.89 19.42 -15.20
C ALA A 326 -8.12 20.80 -15.82
N GLN A 327 -8.18 20.85 -17.15
CA GLN A 327 -8.70 21.98 -17.90
C GLN A 327 -10.10 21.64 -18.45
N TYR A 328 -11.10 22.43 -18.04
CA TYR A 328 -12.43 22.43 -18.64
C TYR A 328 -12.44 23.28 -19.91
N LYS A 329 -12.87 22.69 -21.01
CA LYS A 329 -12.99 23.32 -22.33
C LYS A 329 -14.46 23.48 -22.68
N LEU A 330 -15.03 24.66 -22.40
CA LEU A 330 -16.42 25.01 -22.71
C LEU A 330 -16.59 25.07 -24.24
N GLY A 331 -17.56 24.34 -24.79
CA GLY A 331 -17.70 24.20 -26.25
C GLY A 331 -16.52 23.49 -26.92
N GLY A 332 -15.70 22.76 -26.16
CA GLY A 332 -14.43 22.19 -26.61
C GLY A 332 -13.32 23.23 -26.82
N GLN A 333 -13.49 24.47 -26.36
CA GLN A 333 -12.50 25.55 -26.48
C GLN A 333 -11.79 25.79 -25.15
N ALA A 334 -10.46 25.93 -25.18
CA ALA A 334 -9.68 26.36 -24.02
C ALA A 334 -9.88 27.86 -23.77
N GLY A 335 -9.84 28.27 -22.50
CA GLY A 335 -9.96 29.66 -22.09
C GLY A 335 -10.64 29.80 -20.73
N ASN A 336 -10.86 31.04 -20.29
CA ASN A 336 -11.58 31.31 -19.05
C ASN A 336 -13.03 30.83 -19.14
N VAL A 337 -13.49 30.19 -18.06
CA VAL A 337 -14.89 29.78 -17.89
C VAL A 337 -15.46 30.50 -16.68
N TYR A 338 -16.71 30.92 -16.78
CA TYR A 338 -17.42 31.64 -15.74
C TYR A 338 -18.68 30.88 -15.38
N ARG A 339 -18.91 30.65 -14.09
CA ARG A 339 -20.14 30.04 -13.58
C ARG A 339 -20.93 31.06 -12.80
N PHE A 340 -22.20 31.21 -13.15
CA PHE A 340 -23.19 31.91 -12.35
C PHE A 340 -24.39 30.98 -12.19
N GLU A 341 -24.76 30.70 -10.94
CA GLU A 341 -25.67 29.60 -10.61
C GLU A 341 -25.18 28.28 -11.25
N GLU A 342 -26.05 27.57 -11.98
CA GLU A 342 -25.71 26.31 -12.65
C GLU A 342 -25.20 26.49 -14.09
N LYS A 343 -25.12 27.73 -14.59
CA LYS A 343 -24.79 28.01 -15.99
C LYS A 343 -23.33 28.40 -16.17
N LEU A 344 -22.73 27.85 -17.22
CA LEU A 344 -21.38 28.17 -17.66
C LEU A 344 -21.39 29.14 -18.85
N TYR A 345 -20.42 30.04 -18.86
CA TYR A 345 -20.25 31.09 -19.85
C TYR A 345 -18.77 31.23 -20.22
N ASN A 346 -18.49 31.59 -21.47
CA ASN A 346 -17.26 32.33 -21.77
C ASN A 346 -17.48 33.82 -21.43
N TYR A 347 -16.42 34.62 -21.45
CA TYR A 347 -16.53 36.03 -21.05
C TYR A 347 -17.54 36.83 -21.90
N ASN A 348 -17.58 36.62 -23.22
CA ASN A 348 -18.50 37.34 -24.10
C ASN A 348 -19.96 37.00 -23.80
N ASP A 349 -20.25 35.72 -23.59
CA ASP A 349 -21.60 35.26 -23.27
C ASP A 349 -22.06 35.74 -21.89
N LEU A 350 -21.17 35.74 -20.89
CA LEU A 350 -21.45 36.32 -19.58
C LEU A 350 -21.73 37.82 -19.71
N SER A 351 -20.89 38.55 -20.45
CA SER A 351 -21.03 39.99 -20.66
C SER A 351 -22.35 40.36 -21.32
N ASN A 352 -22.76 39.59 -22.34
CA ASN A 352 -24.05 39.77 -22.99
C ASN A 352 -25.24 39.44 -22.08
N ALA A 353 -25.10 38.44 -21.18
CA ALA A 353 -26.16 38.00 -20.28
C ALA A 353 -26.25 38.80 -18.97
N ALA A 354 -25.17 39.49 -18.56
CA ALA A 354 -24.98 40.04 -17.22
C ALA A 354 -26.16 40.89 -16.72
N ALA A 355 -26.63 41.85 -17.53
CA ALA A 355 -27.75 42.72 -17.17
C ALA A 355 -29.05 41.94 -16.91
N GLY A 356 -29.31 40.88 -17.68
CA GLY A 356 -30.47 40.00 -17.50
C GLY A 356 -30.35 39.07 -16.28
N LEU A 357 -29.12 38.80 -15.84
CA LEU A 357 -28.81 38.02 -14.63
C LEU A 357 -28.74 38.90 -13.37
N GLY A 358 -28.89 40.23 -13.50
CA GLY A 358 -28.73 41.17 -12.39
C GLY A 358 -27.28 41.41 -11.96
N LEU A 359 -26.31 41.03 -12.81
CA LEU A 359 -24.88 41.24 -12.58
C LEU A 359 -24.42 42.59 -13.12
N SER A 360 -23.54 43.27 -12.39
CA SER A 360 -22.75 44.39 -12.93
C SER A 360 -21.31 43.94 -13.16
N LEU A 361 -20.84 44.12 -14.40
CA LEU A 361 -19.44 43.88 -14.79
C LEU A 361 -18.64 45.20 -14.87
N ASP A 362 -19.08 46.26 -14.19
CA ASP A 362 -18.45 47.57 -14.26
C ASP A 362 -16.95 47.50 -13.89
N GLY A 363 -16.08 47.80 -14.85
CA GLY A 363 -14.63 47.75 -14.66
C GLY A 363 -14.02 46.33 -14.69
N LEU A 364 -14.83 45.29 -14.89
CA LEU A 364 -14.35 43.93 -15.08
C LEU A 364 -14.04 43.65 -16.55
N SER A 365 -13.05 42.79 -16.77
CA SER A 365 -12.64 42.27 -18.07
C SER A 365 -12.30 40.79 -17.95
N ASP A 366 -12.07 40.11 -19.07
CA ASP A 366 -11.61 38.72 -19.07
C ASP A 366 -10.26 38.53 -18.31
N GLN A 367 -9.50 39.61 -18.14
CA GLN A 367 -8.22 39.62 -17.42
C GLN A 367 -8.37 39.94 -15.92
N SER A 368 -9.59 40.25 -15.44
CA SER A 368 -9.84 40.49 -14.01
C SER A 368 -9.67 39.22 -13.20
N SER A 369 -9.30 39.35 -11.94
CA SER A 369 -8.92 38.22 -11.09
C SER A 369 -10.13 37.34 -10.71
N ILE A 370 -9.85 36.12 -10.23
CA ILE A 370 -10.87 35.24 -9.64
C ILE A 370 -11.64 35.97 -8.52
N GLY A 371 -10.92 36.73 -7.67
CA GLY A 371 -11.52 37.49 -6.57
C GLY A 371 -12.46 38.60 -7.04
N ASP A 372 -12.15 39.27 -8.15
CA ASP A 372 -13.00 40.33 -8.69
C ASP A 372 -14.36 39.80 -9.15
N PHE A 373 -14.39 38.62 -9.80
CA PHE A 373 -15.64 37.96 -10.19
C PHE A 373 -16.37 37.36 -8.99
N ALA A 374 -15.65 36.82 -8.00
CA ALA A 374 -16.26 36.31 -6.77
C ALA A 374 -17.05 37.40 -6.02
N ASN A 375 -16.58 38.65 -6.03
CA ASN A 375 -17.26 39.79 -5.39
C ASN A 375 -18.65 40.10 -5.99
N ILE A 376 -18.93 39.64 -7.20
CA ILE A 376 -20.24 39.76 -7.85
C ILE A 376 -21.00 38.43 -7.92
N GLY A 377 -20.55 37.41 -7.20
CA GLY A 377 -21.18 36.09 -7.16
C GLY A 377 -20.91 35.22 -8.39
N VAL A 378 -19.90 35.53 -9.19
CA VAL A 378 -19.48 34.74 -10.36
C VAL A 378 -18.23 33.94 -10.02
N THR A 379 -18.26 32.63 -10.22
CA THR A 379 -17.06 31.78 -10.10
C THR A 379 -16.27 31.85 -11.40
N LYS A 380 -15.05 32.37 -11.36
CA LYS A 380 -14.11 32.32 -12.49
C LYS A 380 -13.19 31.10 -12.38
N TYR A 381 -13.06 30.38 -13.49
CA TYR A 381 -12.09 29.32 -13.73
C TYR A 381 -11.02 29.86 -14.67
N GLU A 382 -9.89 30.29 -14.10
CA GLU A 382 -8.78 30.84 -14.88
C GLU A 382 -8.24 29.76 -15.83
N ASN A 383 -8.21 30.05 -17.13
CA ASN A 383 -7.85 29.12 -18.19
C ASN A 383 -8.64 27.78 -18.14
N GLY A 384 -9.83 27.80 -17.55
CA GLY A 384 -10.66 26.61 -17.37
C GLY A 384 -10.11 25.61 -16.34
N VAL A 385 -9.09 25.99 -15.56
CA VAL A 385 -8.50 25.10 -14.55
C VAL A 385 -9.55 24.75 -13.49
N CYS A 386 -9.71 23.46 -13.24
CA CYS A 386 -10.66 22.93 -12.28
C CYS A 386 -10.13 21.68 -11.57
N TYR A 387 -10.75 21.32 -10.45
CA TYR A 387 -10.25 20.28 -9.55
C TYR A 387 -11.34 19.28 -9.14
N TYR A 388 -10.97 18.01 -8.99
CA TYR A 388 -11.87 16.90 -8.62
C TYR A 388 -11.21 15.97 -7.61
N LYS A 389 -11.83 15.79 -6.43
CA LYS A 389 -11.41 14.79 -5.45
C LYS A 389 -12.11 13.46 -5.74
N TYR A 390 -11.41 12.36 -5.50
CA TYR A 390 -11.97 11.01 -5.54
C TYR A 390 -11.42 10.18 -4.39
N TRP A 391 -12.29 9.69 -3.51
CA TRP A 391 -11.93 8.84 -2.38
C TRP A 391 -11.86 7.38 -2.82
N ILE A 392 -10.77 6.68 -2.49
CA ILE A 392 -10.53 5.34 -3.03
C ILE A 392 -11.43 4.32 -2.33
N ARG A 393 -12.31 3.71 -3.11
CA ARG A 393 -13.24 2.68 -2.65
C ARG A 393 -12.56 1.31 -2.60
N HIS A 394 -12.56 0.69 -1.42
CA HIS A 394 -12.09 -0.67 -1.17
C HIS A 394 -13.18 -1.74 -1.23
N ILE A 395 -14.44 -1.42 -0.89
CA ILE A 395 -15.57 -2.36 -1.02
C ILE A 395 -16.78 -1.55 -1.44
N ASP A 396 -17.40 -1.89 -2.57
CA ASP A 396 -18.62 -1.22 -3.02
C ASP A 396 -19.87 -1.94 -2.49
N ASN A 397 -20.64 -1.24 -1.65
CA ASN A 397 -21.91 -1.75 -1.14
C ASN A 397 -23.06 -1.64 -2.17
N ASN A 398 -22.79 -1.07 -3.34
CA ASN A 398 -23.71 -0.76 -4.45
C ASN A 398 -24.87 0.19 -4.06
N ASN A 399 -24.68 1.02 -3.04
CA ASN A 399 -25.64 1.97 -2.52
C ASN A 399 -24.96 3.30 -2.14
N SER A 400 -24.88 4.23 -3.10
CA SER A 400 -24.28 5.55 -2.93
C SER A 400 -25.03 6.51 -2.00
N SER A 401 -26.04 6.05 -1.27
CA SER A 401 -26.76 6.83 -0.26
C SER A 401 -26.48 6.36 1.18
N GLU A 402 -25.73 5.28 1.33
CA GLU A 402 -25.38 4.73 2.63
C GLU A 402 -23.91 4.36 2.66
N MET A 403 -23.20 4.83 3.69
CA MET A 403 -21.82 4.43 3.91
C MET A 403 -21.71 2.96 4.34
N GLY A 404 -20.87 2.19 3.66
CA GLY A 404 -20.60 0.79 3.93
C GLY A 404 -19.45 0.58 4.92
N ALA A 405 -19.27 -0.66 5.34
CA ALA A 405 -18.17 -1.07 6.20
C ALA A 405 -16.86 -1.19 5.40
N MET A 406 -15.82 -0.42 5.75
CA MET A 406 -14.56 -0.34 4.98
C MET A 406 -14.82 -0.13 3.47
N GLU A 407 -15.80 0.70 3.18
CA GLU A 407 -16.13 1.07 1.81
C GLU A 407 -15.00 1.88 1.20
N PHE A 408 -14.45 2.83 1.96
CA PHE A 408 -13.28 3.61 1.60
C PHE A 408 -12.11 3.23 2.49
N ALA A 409 -11.09 2.63 1.89
CA ALA A 409 -9.92 2.16 2.61
C ALA A 409 -8.76 1.86 1.66
N ILE A 410 -7.57 1.80 2.23
CA ILE A 410 -6.36 1.28 1.61
C ILE A 410 -5.82 0.18 2.50
N VAL A 411 -5.92 -1.06 2.06
CA VAL A 411 -5.30 -2.22 2.71
C VAL A 411 -3.94 -2.50 2.07
N ARG A 412 -2.90 -2.72 2.90
CA ARG A 412 -1.53 -3.02 2.41
C ARG A 412 -1.49 -4.25 1.49
N ASN A 413 -0.46 -4.33 0.65
CA ASN A 413 -0.25 -5.41 -0.31
C ASN A 413 -1.44 -5.67 -1.28
N ASN A 414 -2.21 -4.62 -1.58
CA ASN A 414 -3.20 -4.60 -2.67
C ASN A 414 -2.78 -3.60 -3.73
N HIS A 415 -3.24 -3.83 -4.96
CA HIS A 415 -3.12 -2.91 -6.08
C HIS A 415 -4.49 -2.34 -6.45
N TYR A 416 -4.67 -1.04 -6.23
CA TYR A 416 -5.83 -0.25 -6.60
C TYR A 416 -5.62 0.34 -7.99
N GLN A 417 -6.30 -0.22 -8.97
CA GLN A 417 -6.30 0.29 -10.35
C GLN A 417 -7.51 1.17 -10.56
N MET A 418 -7.24 2.45 -10.82
CA MET A 418 -8.25 3.49 -11.02
C MET A 418 -8.43 3.74 -12.51
N THR A 419 -9.66 3.98 -12.96
CA THR A 419 -9.90 4.41 -14.35
C THR A 419 -11.04 5.41 -14.36
N ILE A 420 -10.77 6.64 -14.80
CA ILE A 420 -11.81 7.65 -14.93
C ILE A 420 -12.79 7.18 -16.00
N ASN A 421 -14.03 6.94 -15.61
CA ASN A 421 -15.08 6.41 -16.47
C ASN A 421 -15.94 7.54 -17.06
N SER A 422 -16.31 8.53 -16.25
CA SER A 422 -17.03 9.72 -16.74
C SER A 422 -16.90 10.93 -15.83
N VAL A 423 -17.21 12.11 -16.36
CA VAL A 423 -17.26 13.38 -15.64
C VAL A 423 -18.57 14.10 -15.94
N LYS A 424 -19.28 14.60 -14.93
CA LYS A 424 -20.62 15.22 -15.07
C LYS A 424 -20.58 16.71 -15.41
N GLY A 425 -19.50 17.40 -15.12
CA GLY A 425 -19.41 18.85 -15.30
C GLY A 425 -18.08 19.42 -14.81
N ILE A 426 -18.02 20.74 -14.71
CA ILE A 426 -16.83 21.45 -14.20
C ILE A 426 -16.72 21.29 -12.68
N GLY A 427 -15.52 20.98 -12.19
CA GLY A 427 -15.22 20.83 -10.77
C GLY A 427 -15.08 22.16 -10.02
N GLU A 428 -14.27 22.16 -8.96
CA GLU A 428 -13.96 23.36 -8.17
C GLU A 428 -12.99 24.28 -8.95
N ASN A 429 -13.10 25.61 -8.80
CA ASN A 429 -12.23 26.57 -9.49
C ASN A 429 -10.89 26.81 -8.78
N LEU A 430 -10.81 26.41 -7.52
CA LEU A 430 -9.62 26.44 -6.69
C LEU A 430 -9.52 25.10 -5.97
N PRO A 431 -8.31 24.57 -5.74
CA PRO A 431 -8.18 23.39 -4.92
C PRO A 431 -8.47 23.76 -3.46
N THR A 432 -9.06 22.83 -2.74
CA THR A 432 -9.47 22.99 -1.35
C THR A 432 -8.97 21.82 -0.52
N ASN A 433 -8.66 22.09 0.75
CA ASN A 433 -8.37 21.03 1.70
C ASN A 433 -9.63 20.17 1.90
N PRO A 434 -9.48 18.87 2.20
CA PRO A 434 -10.61 18.04 2.59
C PRO A 434 -11.22 18.50 3.92
N ASP A 435 -12.54 18.42 4.05
CA ASP A 435 -13.23 18.75 5.30
C ASP A 435 -13.24 17.55 6.25
N SER A 436 -13.10 17.79 7.56
CA SER A 436 -13.09 16.73 8.58
C SER A 436 -14.47 16.17 8.92
N THR A 437 -15.53 16.83 8.45
CA THR A 437 -16.93 16.52 8.77
C THR A 437 -17.76 16.06 7.58
N ASP A 438 -17.24 16.22 6.36
CA ASP A 438 -17.90 15.74 5.16
C ASP A 438 -17.64 14.22 4.99
N PRO A 439 -18.68 13.39 4.80
CA PRO A 439 -18.53 11.95 4.57
C PRO A 439 -18.00 11.65 3.17
N ASP A 440 -17.29 10.53 2.99
CA ASP A 440 -16.72 10.16 1.68
C ASP A 440 -17.79 9.75 0.64
N GLU A 441 -18.94 9.26 1.11
CA GLU A 441 -20.03 8.80 0.24
C GLU A 441 -20.92 9.98 -0.14
N GLU A 442 -20.98 10.28 -1.44
CA GLU A 442 -21.80 11.36 -1.97
C GLU A 442 -22.68 10.91 -3.13
N THR A 443 -23.98 11.23 -3.03
CA THR A 443 -24.97 10.90 -4.06
C THR A 443 -24.74 11.65 -5.38
N ASP A 444 -24.00 12.77 -5.37
CA ASP A 444 -23.76 13.60 -6.54
C ASP A 444 -22.28 13.85 -6.84
N SER A 445 -21.50 12.77 -6.91
CA SER A 445 -20.11 12.88 -7.39
C SER A 445 -20.04 13.41 -8.82
N PHE A 446 -19.16 14.38 -9.06
CA PHE A 446 -18.83 14.91 -10.39
C PHE A 446 -17.96 13.96 -11.21
N LEU A 447 -17.20 13.08 -10.53
CA LEU A 447 -16.23 12.18 -11.13
C LEU A 447 -16.60 10.74 -10.83
N ASP A 448 -16.82 9.96 -11.88
CA ASP A 448 -17.06 8.53 -11.79
C ASP A 448 -15.78 7.78 -12.17
N VAL A 449 -15.23 7.02 -11.22
CA VAL A 449 -13.99 6.26 -11.38
C VAL A 449 -14.29 4.81 -11.10
N LYS A 450 -13.90 3.94 -12.04
CA LYS A 450 -13.91 2.50 -11.84
C LYS A 450 -12.70 2.09 -11.04
N VAL A 451 -12.93 1.32 -9.98
CA VAL A 451 -11.88 0.79 -9.12
C VAL A 451 -11.78 -0.72 -9.30
N LYS A 452 -10.57 -1.23 -9.48
CA LYS A 452 -10.27 -2.64 -9.27
C LYS A 452 -9.26 -2.75 -8.15
N VAL A 453 -9.62 -3.51 -7.12
CA VAL A 453 -8.69 -3.87 -6.04
C VAL A 453 -8.25 -5.28 -6.30
N LEU A 454 -6.95 -5.47 -6.56
CA LEU A 454 -6.34 -6.74 -6.91
C LEU A 454 -5.32 -7.14 -5.85
N PRO A 455 -5.20 -8.44 -5.49
CA PRO A 455 -4.07 -8.90 -4.70
C PRO A 455 -2.76 -8.59 -5.45
N TRP A 456 -1.80 -7.99 -4.75
CA TRP A 456 -0.50 -7.67 -5.31
C TRP A 456 0.46 -8.84 -5.09
N VAL A 457 0.62 -9.66 -6.13
CA VAL A 457 1.37 -10.91 -6.11
C VAL A 457 2.76 -10.77 -6.73
N VAL A 458 3.59 -11.78 -6.52
CA VAL A 458 4.90 -11.89 -7.14
C VAL A 458 4.78 -12.14 -8.64
N ARG A 459 5.69 -11.55 -9.42
CA ARG A 459 5.84 -11.84 -10.86
C ARG A 459 6.41 -13.23 -11.08
N GLN A 460 5.74 -14.07 -11.88
CA GLN A 460 6.19 -15.46 -12.10
C GLN A 460 7.29 -15.64 -13.16
N ASN A 461 7.83 -14.56 -13.74
CA ASN A 461 8.91 -14.66 -14.71
C ASN A 461 10.22 -15.04 -14.03
N ASN A 462 10.95 -15.97 -14.65
CA ASN A 462 12.24 -16.48 -14.21
C ASN A 462 13.12 -15.34 -13.68
N ILE A 463 13.22 -15.23 -12.36
CA ILE A 463 14.32 -14.49 -11.73
C ILE A 463 15.58 -15.07 -12.36
N ASP A 464 16.40 -14.25 -13.01
CA ASP A 464 17.71 -14.72 -13.47
C ASP A 464 18.48 -15.17 -12.23
N PHE A 465 18.61 -16.49 -12.09
CA PHE A 465 19.22 -17.17 -10.93
C PHE A 465 20.74 -17.09 -10.96
#